data_AF-A0AAW6M8U3-F1
#
_entry.id   AF-A0AAW6M8U3-F1
#
_cell.length_a   1.000
_cell.length_b   1.000
_cell.length_c   1.000
_cell.angle_alpha   90.00
_cell.angle_beta   90.00
_cell.angle_gamma   90.00
#
_symmetry.space_group_name_H-M   'P 1'
#
loop_
_entity.id
_entity.type
_entity.pdbx_description
1 polymer ?
#
loop_
_entity_poly.entity_id
_entity_poly.type
_entity_poly.pdbx_seq_one_letter_code
_entity_poly.pdbx_strand_id
1 'polypeptide(L)'
;PKTMTLRTESIAGITTFLTMSYILSVNTSILSSTGMDKGAVFTATALATALSTLQLAFMAKLPLAQAPSMGINAFFAFTLLQGMGYPWKVAMAALFVEGLLFILITFFKVR
;
A
#
# COMPACT_ATOMS: atom_id res chain seq x y z
N PRO A 1 6.40 16.20 -27.55
CA PRO A 1 5.72 14.99 -27.03
C PRO A 1 6.35 13.73 -27.64
N LYS A 2 7.40 13.19 -26.99
CA LYS A 2 8.24 12.11 -27.53
C LYS A 2 7.46 10.79 -27.59
N THR A 3 7.31 10.26 -28.80
CA THR A 3 6.89 8.90 -29.19
C THR A 3 6.84 7.87 -28.05
N MET A 4 5.63 7.47 -27.66
CA MET A 4 5.42 6.30 -26.79
C MET A 4 5.67 5.04 -27.59
N THR A 5 6.85 4.45 -27.43
CA THR A 5 7.19 3.17 -28.07
C THR A 5 6.99 2.05 -27.06
N LEU A 6 6.48 0.90 -27.51
CA LEU A 6 6.25 -0.28 -26.65
C LEU A 6 7.52 -0.66 -25.87
N ARG A 7 8.70 -0.48 -26.48
CA ARG A 7 10.00 -0.71 -25.84
C ARG A 7 10.26 0.25 -24.67
N THR A 8 9.96 1.54 -24.83
CA THR A 8 10.14 2.54 -23.76
C THR A 8 9.18 2.29 -22.60
N GLU A 9 7.91 1.98 -22.89
CA GLU A 9 6.89 1.69 -21.88
C GLU A 9 7.25 0.44 -21.06
N SER A 10 7.64 -0.65 -21.72
CA SER A 10 8.02 -1.89 -21.02
C SER A 10 9.26 -1.69 -20.13
N ILE A 11 10.27 -0.96 -20.61
CA ILE A 11 11.47 -0.68 -19.80
C ILE A 11 11.11 0.21 -18.61
N ALA A 12 10.32 1.28 -18.82
CA ALA A 12 9.88 2.15 -17.74
C ALA A 12 9.07 1.39 -16.68
N GLY A 13 8.13 0.54 -17.10
CA GLY A 13 7.34 -0.31 -16.21
C GLY A 13 8.21 -1.27 -15.39
N ILE A 14 9.18 -1.94 -16.01
CA ILE A 14 10.11 -2.84 -15.31
C ILE A 14 10.97 -2.07 -14.31
N THR A 15 11.49 -0.89 -14.68
CA THR A 15 12.28 -0.05 -13.78
C THR A 15 11.44 0.37 -12.57
N THR A 16 10.21 0.85 -12.78
CA THR A 16 9.30 1.21 -11.69
C THR A 16 9.00 0.00 -10.79
N PHE A 17 8.68 -1.15 -11.38
CA PHE A 17 8.44 -2.38 -10.63
C PHE A 17 9.64 -2.77 -9.76
N LEU A 18 10.86 -2.76 -10.33
CA LEU A 18 12.08 -3.10 -9.60
C LEU A 18 12.35 -2.13 -8.45
N THR A 19 12.13 -0.83 -8.65
CA THR A 19 12.32 0.17 -7.58
C THR A 19 11.34 -0.04 -6.41
N MET A 20 10.13 -0.51 -6.68
CA MET A 20 9.10 -0.74 -5.67
C MET A 20 9.12 -2.15 -5.08
N SER A 21 9.79 -3.10 -5.73
CA SER A 21 9.86 -4.51 -5.30
C SER A 21 10.37 -4.68 -3.86
N TYR A 22 11.28 -3.80 -3.42
CA TYR A 22 11.76 -3.77 -2.03
C TYR A 22 10.61 -3.67 -1.00
N ILE A 23 9.53 -2.96 -1.33
CA ILE A 23 8.36 -2.78 -0.47
C ILE A 23 7.68 -4.12 -0.17
N LEU A 24 7.61 -5.02 -1.15
CA LEU A 24 6.99 -6.33 -0.96
C LEU A 24 7.73 -7.15 0.11
N SER A 25 9.06 -7.09 0.11
CA SER A 25 9.90 -7.80 1.09
C SER A 25 9.89 -7.11 2.47
N VAL A 26 10.04 -5.78 2.50
CA VAL A 26 10.18 -5.07 3.78
C VAL A 26 8.85 -4.92 4.48
N ASN A 27 7.76 -4.66 3.76
CA ASN A 27 6.43 -4.58 4.37
C ASN A 27 6.04 -5.91 5.02
N THR A 28 6.26 -7.03 4.32
CA THR A 28 5.97 -8.35 4.86
C THR A 28 6.84 -8.69 6.06
N SER A 29 8.12 -8.31 6.04
CA SER A 29 9.00 -8.47 7.21
C SER A 29 8.43 -7.75 8.44
N ILE A 30 8.05 -6.48 8.29
CA ILE A 30 7.50 -5.66 9.38
C ILE A 30 6.19 -6.26 9.92
N LEU A 31 5.20 -6.54 9.06
CA LEU A 31 3.91 -7.06 9.52
C LEU A 31 4.00 -8.52 10.01
N SER A 32 4.92 -9.33 9.49
CA SER A 32 5.11 -10.70 10.00
C SER A 32 5.62 -10.72 11.44
N SER A 33 6.34 -9.67 11.87
CA SER A 33 6.79 -9.52 13.26
C SER A 33 5.64 -9.38 14.27
N THR A 34 4.43 -9.07 13.79
CA THR A 34 3.24 -8.85 14.63
C THR A 34 2.34 -10.07 14.69
N GLY A 35 2.80 -11.23 14.18
CA GLY A 35 2.05 -12.49 14.16
C GLY A 35 1.12 -12.67 12.96
N MET A 36 1.28 -11.87 11.89
CA MET A 36 0.55 -12.03 10.64
C MET A 36 1.26 -13.04 9.72
N ASP A 37 0.50 -13.81 8.94
CA ASP A 37 1.09 -14.76 8.00
C ASP A 37 1.85 -14.04 6.87
N LYS A 38 3.12 -14.42 6.68
CA LYS A 38 4.01 -13.76 5.73
C LYS A 38 3.53 -13.91 4.28
N GLY A 39 2.99 -15.08 3.92
CA GLY A 39 2.50 -15.36 2.57
C GLY A 39 1.23 -14.55 2.26
N ALA A 40 0.28 -14.53 3.19
CA ALA A 40 -0.96 -13.79 3.08
C ALA A 40 -0.71 -12.27 2.99
N VAL A 41 0.19 -11.73 3.82
CA VAL A 41 0.52 -10.29 3.76
C VAL A 41 1.27 -9.93 2.48
N PHE A 42 2.11 -10.85 1.96
CA PHE A 42 2.82 -10.64 0.70
C PHE A 42 1.84 -10.50 -0.46
N THR A 43 0.94 -11.48 -0.60
CA THR A 43 -0.05 -11.50 -1.67
C THR A 43 -1.04 -10.35 -1.53
N ALA A 44 -1.50 -10.05 -0.31
CA ALA A 44 -2.37 -8.90 -0.05
C ALA A 44 -1.71 -7.57 -0.43
N THR A 45 -0.44 -7.38 -0.08
CA THR A 45 0.30 -6.14 -0.41
C THR A 45 0.50 -6.02 -1.92
N ALA A 46 0.94 -7.09 -2.59
CA ALA A 46 1.15 -7.10 -4.03
C ALA A 46 -0.15 -6.82 -4.80
N LEU A 47 -1.25 -7.47 -4.40
CA LEU A 47 -2.55 -7.30 -5.03
C LEU A 47 -3.11 -5.89 -4.80
N ALA A 48 -3.06 -5.38 -3.57
CA ALA A 48 -3.54 -4.03 -3.25
C ALA A 48 -2.74 -2.93 -3.97
N THR A 49 -1.41 -3.08 -4.04
CA THR A 49 -0.50 -2.18 -4.78
C THR A 49 -0.79 -2.21 -6.28
N ALA A 50 -0.99 -3.41 -6.85
CA ALA A 50 -1.35 -3.55 -8.26
C ALA A 50 -2.71 -2.92 -8.57
N LEU A 51 -3.73 -3.19 -7.75
CA LEU A 51 -5.08 -2.64 -7.94
C LEU A 51 -5.10 -1.12 -7.79
N SER A 52 -4.44 -0.57 -6.77
CA SER A 52 -4.36 0.89 -6.57
C SER A 52 -3.60 1.60 -7.69
N THR A 53 -2.50 1.01 -8.16
CA THR A 53 -1.74 1.54 -9.31
C THR A 53 -2.57 1.47 -10.60
N LEU A 54 -3.33 0.39 -10.83
CA LEU A 54 -4.26 0.31 -11.97
C LEU A 54 -5.39 1.34 -11.85
N GLN A 55 -5.94 1.55 -10.65
CA GLN A 55 -6.96 2.55 -10.41
C GLN A 55 -6.45 3.95 -10.81
N LEU A 56 -5.23 4.31 -10.43
CA LEU A 56 -4.59 5.57 -10.84
C LEU A 56 -4.34 5.63 -12.35
N ALA A 57 -3.90 4.52 -12.97
CA ALA A 57 -3.65 4.47 -14.40
C ALA A 57 -4.91 4.74 -15.23
N PHE A 58 -6.06 4.18 -14.84
CA PHE A 58 -7.32 4.31 -15.59
C PHE A 58 -8.16 5.52 -15.20
N MET A 59 -8.26 5.85 -13.91
CA MET A 59 -9.11 6.95 -13.45
C MET A 59 -8.39 8.30 -13.46
N ALA A 60 -7.18 8.35 -12.90
CA ALA A 60 -6.45 9.61 -12.72
C ALA A 60 -5.52 9.93 -13.91
N LYS A 61 -5.16 8.91 -14.72
CA LYS A 61 -4.21 9.01 -15.84
C LYS A 61 -2.88 9.68 -15.43
N LEU A 62 -2.47 9.42 -14.19
CA LEU A 62 -1.22 9.94 -13.62
C LEU A 62 -0.13 8.88 -13.73
N PRO A 63 1.11 9.24 -14.11
CA PRO A 63 2.26 8.32 -14.16
C PRO A 63 2.83 8.09 -12.75
N LEU A 64 1.98 7.68 -11.81
CA LEU A 64 2.33 7.45 -10.41
C LEU A 64 1.97 6.02 -10.03
N ALA A 65 2.95 5.29 -9.49
CA ALA A 65 2.73 3.97 -8.92
C ALA A 65 2.50 4.10 -7.41
N GLN A 66 1.46 3.42 -6.92
CA GLN A 66 1.00 3.53 -5.55
C GLN A 66 1.36 2.28 -4.78
N ALA A 67 2.08 2.45 -3.67
CA ALA A 67 2.48 1.40 -2.75
C ALA A 67 2.28 1.84 -1.30
N PRO A 68 2.28 0.90 -0.33
CA PRO A 68 2.09 1.24 1.07
C PRO A 68 3.23 2.13 1.60
N SER A 69 2.85 3.06 2.49
CA SER A 69 3.79 3.92 3.19
C SER A 69 4.53 3.14 4.29
N MET A 70 5.86 3.05 4.15
CA MET A 70 6.70 2.30 5.08
C MET A 70 6.74 2.91 6.49
N GLY A 71 6.61 4.23 6.62
CA GLY A 71 6.62 4.91 7.92
C GLY A 71 5.39 4.60 8.77
N ILE A 72 4.20 4.59 8.15
CA ILE A 72 2.95 4.28 8.85
C ILE A 72 2.90 2.79 9.22
N ASN A 73 3.41 1.91 8.36
CA ASN A 73 3.48 0.48 8.67
C ASN A 73 4.44 0.18 9.83
N ALA A 74 5.56 0.90 9.92
CA ALA A 74 6.46 0.83 11.06
C ALA A 74 5.80 1.32 12.36
N PHE A 75 5.07 2.44 12.31
CA PHE A 75 4.29 2.94 13.46
C PHE A 75 3.21 1.93 13.89
N PHE A 76 2.48 1.36 12.93
CA PHE A 76 1.48 0.32 13.19
C PHE A 76 2.09 -0.90 13.91
N ALA A 77 3.19 -1.44 13.37
CA ALA A 77 3.79 -2.65 13.93
C ALA A 77 4.49 -2.39 15.28
N PHE A 78 5.32 -1.35 15.37
CA PHE A 78 6.16 -1.14 16.54
C PHE A 78 5.47 -0.34 17.65
N THR A 79 4.64 0.64 17.31
CA THR A 79 3.97 1.46 18.33
C THR A 79 2.65 0.84 18.75
N LEU A 80 1.73 0.58 17.81
CA LEU A 80 0.38 0.10 18.12
C LEU A 80 0.36 -1.35 18.61
N LEU A 81 1.13 -2.24 17.96
CA LEU A 81 1.09 -3.67 18.27
C LEU A 81 2.13 -4.05 19.33
N GLN A 82 3.41 -3.68 19.14
CA GLN A 82 4.45 -4.01 20.11
C GLN A 82 4.45 -3.08 21.33
N GLY A 83 4.32 -1.76 21.12
CA GLY A 83 4.37 -0.78 22.20
C GLY A 83 3.10 -0.76 23.08
N MET A 84 1.93 -0.74 22.45
CA MET A 84 0.64 -0.67 23.16
C MET A 84 -0.02 -2.04 23.39
N GLY A 85 0.51 -3.11 22.78
CA GLY A 85 0.05 -4.48 23.02
C GLY A 85 -1.30 -4.83 22.37
N TYR A 86 -1.80 -4.03 21.42
CA TYR A 86 -3.06 -4.36 20.76
C TYR A 86 -2.91 -5.57 19.84
N PRO A 87 -3.93 -6.44 19.73
CA PRO A 87 -3.92 -7.50 18.74
C PRO A 87 -4.07 -6.93 17.33
N TRP A 88 -3.30 -7.45 16.37
CA TRP A 88 -3.25 -6.96 14.98
C TRP A 88 -4.63 -6.91 14.30
N LYS A 89 -5.54 -7.83 14.68
CA LYS A 89 -6.92 -7.87 14.17
C LYS A 89 -7.73 -6.64 14.58
N VAL A 90 -7.58 -6.18 15.83
CA VAL A 90 -8.28 -5.00 16.34
C VAL A 90 -7.71 -3.74 15.71
N ALA A 91 -6.39 -3.65 15.58
CA ALA A 91 -5.74 -2.51 14.95
C ALA A 91 -6.07 -2.40 13.45
N MET A 92 -6.15 -3.53 12.72
CA MET A 92 -6.63 -3.55 11.33
C MET A 92 -8.10 -3.13 11.21
N ALA A 93 -8.96 -3.55 12.15
CA ALA A 93 -10.35 -3.11 12.17
C ALA A 93 -10.46 -1.59 12.41
N ALA A 94 -9.64 -1.04 13.30
CA ALA A 94 -9.58 0.41 13.53
C ALA A 94 -9.15 1.18 12.27
N LEU A 95 -8.11 0.70 11.57
CA LEU A 95 -7.68 1.27 10.28
C LEU A 95 -8.76 1.18 9.20
N PHE A 96 -9.50 0.08 9.15
CA PHE A 96 -10.62 -0.06 8.21
C PHE A 96 -11.74 0.95 8.49
N VAL A 97 -12.10 1.13 9.77
CA VAL A 97 -13.10 2.13 10.19
C VAL A 97 -12.60 3.55 9.92
N GLU A 98 -11.33 3.85 10.18
CA GLU A 98 -10.70 5.13 9.85
C GLU A 98 -10.82 5.43 8.34
N GLY A 99 -10.51 4.46 7.48
CA GLY A 99 -10.67 4.61 6.03
C GLY A 99 -12.12 4.89 5.61
N LEU A 100 -13.10 4.22 6.25
CA LEU A 100 -14.52 4.48 5.99
C LEU A 100 -14.94 5.88 6.46
N LEU A 101 -14.49 6.29 7.64
CA LEU A 101 -14.72 7.64 8.16
C LEU A 101 -14.11 8.71 7.24
N PHE A 102 -12.90 8.47 6.72
CA PHE A 102 -12.24 9.38 5.78
C PHE A 102 -13.04 9.53 4.47
N ILE A 103 -13.58 8.42 3.94
CA ILE A 103 -14.46 8.46 2.76
C ILE A 103 -15.74 9.26 3.06
N LEU A 104 -16.36 9.03 4.23
CA LEU A 104 -17.57 9.76 4.63
C LEU A 104 -17.30 11.26 4.75
N ILE A 105 -16.24 11.66 5.46
CA ILE A 105 -15.86 13.06 5.62
C ILE A 105 -15.59 13.72 4.26
N THR A 106 -14.89 13.02 3.36
CA THR A 106 -14.61 13.50 1.99
C THR A 106 -15.91 13.71 1.19
N PHE A 107 -16.88 12.80 1.34
CA PHE A 107 -18.17 12.90 0.64
C PHE A 107 -19.04 14.04 1.19
N PHE A 108 -19.11 14.19 2.52
CA PHE A 108 -19.90 15.25 3.16
C PHE A 108 -19.22 16.63 3.11
N LYS A 109 -18.01 16.73 2.54
CA LYS A 109 -17.23 17.98 2.45
C LYS A 109 -17.20 18.71 3.79
N VAL A 110 -16.92 17.98 4.87
CA VAL A 110 -16.62 18.59 6.17
C VAL A 110 -15.20 19.14 6.07
N ARG A 111 -15.09 20.25 5.32
CA ARG A 111 -13.90 20.85 4.67
C ARG A 111 -13.31 20.07 3.50
#